data_AF-A0A6S7GZE5-F1
#
_entry.id   AF-A0A6S7GZE5-F1
#
_cell.length_a   1.000
_cell.length_b   1.000
_cell.length_c   1.000
_cell.angle_alpha   90.00
_cell.angle_beta   90.00
_cell.angle_gamma   90.00
#
_symmetry.space_group_name_H-M   'P 1'
#
loop_
_entity.id
_entity.type
_entity.pdbx_description
1 polymer ?
#
loop_
_entity_poly.entity_id
_entity_poly.type
_entity_poly.pdbx_seq_one_letter_code
_entity_poly.pdbx_strand_id
1 'polypeptide(L)'
;MQTHAVVSSQMDPVKVITRLGVEDREFVATEEDPRYVYPLLDKFAVQLISPFSWEIIPNTRFELEDYERVTTMKNITLKSEETVSGMKGFIVVGTTYVYGEDLPCKGRILIFDIIEVVPEPGQPLTKNKFKALYRKEQKGPVTAICEVAGFLLTAIGQKIYIWDFKNCNDLIGVAFIDTQLYIHTAITVKNLILIADISKSVTLLRFQEETKTLAFVSRDPNPLEVYGTEFFVDGSQLGFLVSDNDMNLVVYRYKPEDPASIGGQKLLHTADINISSCVTSFFRCRVRSEKTGTDKPKDLRQASWFGTLEGGVGLVLPVPEKTFRRLHMVQNMLIHCIPHYAGLNPKAFRLLRWKHRPLDNPQHHILDFELLSKFVHLGAVERLEVTRKVGVSPAQILDDLMEIETATSHF
;
A
#
# COMPACT_ATOMS: atom_id res chain seq x y z
N MET A 1 14.57 -15.75 14.13
CA MET A 1 14.73 -14.32 14.50
C MET A 1 14.16 -13.46 13.37
N GLN A 2 13.73 -12.22 13.64
CA GLN A 2 13.24 -11.32 12.59
C GLN A 2 14.44 -10.85 11.74
N THR A 3 14.34 -10.95 10.42
CA THR A 3 15.31 -10.41 9.44
C THR A 3 14.55 -9.60 8.41
N HIS A 4 15.18 -8.59 7.84
CA HIS A 4 14.60 -7.80 6.75
C HIS A 4 15.15 -8.27 5.42
N ALA A 5 14.28 -8.63 4.48
CA ALA A 5 14.66 -8.76 3.08
C ALA A 5 14.55 -7.39 2.42
N VAL A 6 15.61 -6.96 1.74
CA VAL A 6 15.68 -5.66 1.09
C VAL A 6 16.08 -5.85 -0.37
N VAL A 7 15.36 -5.15 -1.25
CA VAL A 7 15.70 -5.05 -2.67
C VAL A 7 16.54 -3.78 -2.84
N SER A 8 17.66 -3.91 -3.53
CA SER A 8 18.53 -2.82 -3.90
C SER A 8 18.74 -2.82 -5.41
N SER A 9 19.02 -1.64 -5.98
CA SER A 9 19.43 -1.52 -7.37
C SER A 9 20.73 -0.71 -7.46
N GLN A 10 21.56 -1.05 -8.43
CA GLN A 10 22.75 -0.30 -8.81
C GLN A 10 22.68 0.01 -10.31
N MET A 11 23.04 1.23 -10.68
CA MET A 11 23.03 1.68 -12.06
C MET A 11 24.39 1.38 -12.71
N ASP A 12 24.38 0.55 -13.75
CA ASP A 12 25.57 0.21 -14.54
C ASP A 12 25.43 0.76 -15.98
N PRO A 13 26.51 1.26 -16.62
CA PRO A 13 26.46 1.70 -18.00
C PRO A 13 26.23 0.53 -18.96
N VAL A 14 25.27 0.70 -19.86
CA VAL A 14 24.86 -0.30 -20.84
C VAL A 14 25.61 -0.11 -22.14
N LYS A 15 26.33 -1.14 -22.58
CA LYS A 15 27.02 -1.17 -23.88
C LYS A 15 26.33 -2.03 -24.92
N VAL A 16 25.17 -2.58 -24.58
CA VAL A 16 24.45 -3.55 -25.40
C VAL A 16 22.99 -3.11 -25.45
N ILE A 17 22.44 -2.94 -26.64
CA ILE A 17 21.04 -2.55 -26.82
C ILE A 17 20.30 -3.77 -27.38
N THR A 18 19.13 -4.04 -26.83
CA THR A 18 18.25 -5.09 -27.35
C THR A 18 17.48 -4.60 -28.55
N ARG A 19 17.48 -5.39 -29.63
CA ARG A 19 16.66 -5.16 -30.82
C ARG A 19 15.78 -6.38 -31.11
N LEU A 20 14.67 -6.13 -31.79
CA LEU A 20 13.82 -7.18 -32.34
C LEU A 20 14.55 -7.82 -33.54
N GLY A 21 15.04 -9.04 -33.37
CA GLY A 21 15.56 -9.85 -34.47
C GLY A 21 14.43 -10.53 -35.24
N VAL A 22 14.80 -11.31 -36.26
CA VAL A 22 13.84 -11.98 -37.16
C VAL A 22 13.07 -13.12 -36.47
N GLU A 23 13.69 -13.80 -35.50
CA GLU A 23 13.09 -14.89 -34.73
C GLU A 23 13.20 -14.71 -33.20
N ASP A 24 14.26 -14.05 -32.72
CA ASP A 24 14.56 -13.86 -31.30
C ASP A 24 15.09 -12.46 -30.99
N ARG A 25 15.24 -12.15 -29.70
CA ARG A 25 15.90 -10.94 -29.22
C ARG A 25 17.39 -10.95 -29.60
N GLU A 26 17.86 -9.86 -30.21
CA GLU A 26 19.27 -9.69 -30.55
C GLU A 26 19.90 -8.63 -29.65
N PHE A 27 21.10 -8.94 -29.16
CA PHE A 27 21.90 -8.05 -28.33
C PHE A 27 22.96 -7.38 -29.19
N VAL A 28 22.76 -6.10 -29.52
CA VAL A 28 23.65 -5.34 -30.40
C VAL A 28 24.58 -4.49 -29.54
N ALA A 29 25.88 -4.77 -29.60
CA ALA A 29 26.88 -3.93 -28.94
C ALA A 29 26.89 -2.53 -29.58
N THR A 30 26.89 -1.50 -28.74
CA THR A 30 27.01 -0.10 -29.19
C THR A 30 28.50 0.26 -29.22
N GLU A 31 29.10 0.17 -30.40
CA GLU A 31 30.46 0.69 -30.65
C GLU A 31 30.38 2.19 -30.89
N GLU A 32 30.76 2.96 -29.88
CA GLU A 32 30.67 4.42 -29.89
C GLU A 32 32.02 5.05 -29.50
N ASP A 33 32.19 6.33 -29.80
CA ASP A 33 33.38 7.12 -29.44
C ASP A 33 33.65 7.03 -27.91
N PRO A 34 34.91 7.01 -27.45
CA PRO A 34 35.26 7.11 -26.03
C PRO A 34 34.60 8.26 -25.24
N ARG A 35 34.11 9.31 -25.92
CA ARG A 35 33.36 10.44 -25.32
C ARG A 35 31.86 10.18 -25.18
N TYR A 36 31.37 9.06 -25.70
CA TYR A 36 29.96 8.69 -25.65
C TYR A 36 29.53 8.35 -24.22
N VAL A 37 28.44 8.98 -23.78
CA VAL A 37 27.85 8.72 -22.47
C VAL A 37 26.80 7.62 -22.63
N TYR A 38 27.11 6.43 -22.13
CA TYR A 38 26.20 5.29 -22.18
C TYR A 38 24.98 5.49 -21.27
N PRO A 39 23.80 5.00 -21.68
CA PRO A 39 22.64 4.96 -20.80
C PRO A 39 22.90 4.01 -19.62
N LEU A 40 22.22 4.24 -18.51
CA LEU A 40 22.34 3.45 -17.29
C LEU A 40 21.22 2.40 -17.23
N LEU A 41 21.57 1.19 -16.78
CA LEU A 41 20.63 0.10 -16.48
C LEU A 41 20.67 -0.24 -15.01
N ASP A 42 19.49 -0.34 -14.43
CA ASP A 42 19.32 -0.79 -13.06
C ASP A 42 19.52 -2.30 -12.95
N LYS A 43 20.53 -2.73 -12.21
CA LYS A 43 20.72 -4.13 -11.82
C LYS A 43 20.22 -4.34 -10.40
N PHE A 44 19.25 -5.23 -10.26
CA PHE A 44 18.60 -5.50 -8.99
C PHE A 44 19.26 -6.65 -8.23
N ALA A 45 19.29 -6.54 -6.90
CA ALA A 45 19.69 -7.62 -6.01
C ALA A 45 18.82 -7.64 -4.75
N VAL A 46 18.53 -8.85 -4.25
CA VAL A 46 17.82 -9.07 -2.97
C VAL A 46 18.82 -9.50 -1.92
N GLN A 47 18.76 -8.91 -0.73
CA GLN A 47 19.68 -9.16 0.38
C GLN A 47 18.94 -9.28 1.71
N LEU A 48 19.54 -9.95 2.68
CA LEU A 48 19.06 -9.96 4.07
C LEU A 48 19.84 -8.97 4.92
N ILE A 49 19.11 -8.25 5.79
CA ILE A 49 19.67 -7.35 6.80
C ILE A 49 19.24 -7.85 8.18
N SER A 50 20.21 -7.89 9.09
CA SER A 50 19.97 -8.20 10.50
C SER A 50 19.45 -6.96 11.24
N PRO A 51 18.30 -6.99 11.91
CA PRO A 51 17.82 -5.83 12.69
C PRO A 51 18.63 -5.59 13.96
N PHE A 52 19.52 -6.51 14.34
CA PHE A 52 20.36 -6.35 15.53
C PHE A 52 21.60 -5.49 15.24
N SER A 53 22.32 -5.77 14.15
CA SER A 53 23.51 -5.02 13.76
C SER A 53 23.27 -4.01 12.64
N TRP A 54 22.12 -4.09 11.95
CA TRP A 54 21.83 -3.35 10.71
C TRP A 54 22.85 -3.58 9.58
N GLU A 55 23.54 -4.71 9.63
CA GLU A 55 24.49 -5.14 8.62
C GLU A 55 23.85 -6.14 7.65
N ILE A 56 24.35 -6.14 6.43
CA ILE A 56 23.99 -7.12 5.40
C ILE A 56 24.53 -8.48 5.85
N ILE A 57 23.68 -9.50 5.83
CA ILE A 57 24.09 -10.87 6.15
C ILE A 57 24.99 -11.38 5.00
N PRO A 58 26.25 -11.77 5.27
CA PRO A 58 27.16 -12.25 4.23
C PRO A 58 26.58 -13.45 3.47
N ASN A 59 26.94 -13.58 2.18
CA ASN A 59 26.53 -14.70 1.33
C ASN A 59 25.00 -14.85 1.12
N THR A 60 24.21 -13.80 1.38
CA THR A 60 22.75 -13.79 1.14
C THR A 60 22.31 -12.93 -0.04
N ARG A 61 23.26 -12.32 -0.76
CA ARG A 61 22.95 -11.51 -1.95
C ARG A 61 22.51 -12.41 -3.11
N PHE A 62 21.27 -12.23 -3.56
CA PHE A 62 20.72 -12.86 -4.74
C PHE A 62 20.62 -11.82 -5.86
N GLU A 63 21.46 -11.97 -6.88
CA GLU A 63 21.50 -11.06 -8.04
C GLU A 63 20.50 -11.50 -9.10
N LEU A 64 19.75 -10.55 -9.63
CA LEU A 64 18.82 -10.76 -10.73
C LEU A 64 19.53 -10.65 -12.08
N GLU A 65 18.87 -11.11 -13.14
CA GLU A 65 19.41 -11.06 -14.50
C GLU A 65 19.43 -9.62 -15.05
N ASP A 66 20.23 -9.37 -16.08
CA ASP A 66 20.23 -8.09 -16.77
C ASP A 66 18.83 -7.80 -17.34
N TYR A 67 18.41 -6.53 -17.27
CA TYR A 67 17.06 -6.06 -17.65
C TYR A 67 15.92 -6.63 -16.78
N GLU A 68 16.18 -7.46 -15.78
CA GLU A 68 15.18 -7.97 -14.83
C GLU A 68 14.97 -6.95 -13.70
N ARG A 69 13.83 -6.27 -13.71
CA ARG A 69 13.45 -5.28 -12.69
C ARG A 69 12.53 -5.91 -11.66
N VAL A 70 12.80 -5.67 -10.37
CA VAL A 70 11.88 -6.03 -9.30
C VAL A 70 10.73 -5.03 -9.28
N THR A 71 9.51 -5.51 -9.49
CA THR A 71 8.29 -4.69 -9.46
C THR A 71 7.68 -4.66 -8.07
N THR A 72 7.73 -5.79 -7.36
CA THR A 72 7.09 -5.92 -6.06
C THR A 72 7.76 -7.01 -5.22
N MET A 73 7.88 -6.77 -3.92
CA MET A 73 8.34 -7.75 -2.94
C MET A 73 7.46 -7.66 -1.69
N LYS A 74 6.95 -8.80 -1.22
CA LYS A 74 6.14 -8.88 0.00
C LYS A 74 6.45 -10.15 0.78
N ASN A 75 6.27 -10.06 2.09
CA ASN A 75 6.14 -11.24 2.94
C ASN A 75 4.71 -11.76 2.83
N ILE A 76 4.53 -12.96 2.29
CA ILE A 76 3.24 -13.55 1.97
C ILE A 76 3.10 -14.84 2.78
N THR A 77 2.01 -14.95 3.53
CA THR A 77 1.69 -16.16 4.29
C THR A 77 0.90 -17.12 3.43
N LEU A 78 1.49 -18.27 3.06
CA LEU A 78 0.86 -19.28 2.21
C LEU A 78 0.52 -20.53 3.01
N LYS A 79 -0.44 -21.33 2.52
CA LYS A 79 -0.77 -22.64 3.09
C LYS A 79 0.45 -23.56 3.02
N SER A 80 0.74 -24.22 4.13
CA SER A 80 1.86 -25.16 4.24
C SER A 80 1.58 -26.23 5.29
N GLU A 81 1.76 -27.50 4.90
CA GLU A 81 1.62 -28.67 5.77
C GLU A 81 2.79 -28.82 6.76
N GLU A 82 3.87 -28.04 6.59
CA GLU A 82 5.06 -28.08 7.45
C GLU A 82 4.83 -27.47 8.84
N THR A 83 3.77 -26.66 9.01
CA THR A 83 3.50 -25.93 10.25
C THR A 83 2.19 -26.38 10.89
N VAL A 84 2.12 -26.36 12.22
CA VAL A 84 0.89 -26.72 12.97
C VAL A 84 -0.27 -25.79 12.63
N SER A 85 0.02 -24.52 12.29
CA SER A 85 -1.00 -23.55 11.89
C SER A 85 -1.56 -23.78 10.48
N GLY A 86 -0.91 -24.64 9.68
CA GLY A 86 -1.21 -24.83 8.28
C GLY A 86 -0.77 -23.67 7.38
N MET A 87 -0.03 -22.69 7.90
CA MET A 87 0.35 -21.44 7.24
C MET A 87 1.81 -21.09 7.52
N LYS A 88 2.57 -20.69 6.49
CA LYS A 88 4.00 -20.31 6.59
C LYS A 88 4.27 -19.04 5.78
N GLY A 89 5.09 -18.15 6.33
CA GLY A 89 5.51 -16.92 5.66
C GLY A 89 6.65 -17.15 4.68
N PHE A 90 6.55 -16.61 3.48
CA PHE A 90 7.56 -16.66 2.44
C PHE A 90 7.84 -15.26 1.89
N ILE A 91 9.07 -15.00 1.46
CA ILE A 91 9.39 -13.78 0.71
C ILE A 91 9.12 -14.06 -0.77
N VAL A 92 8.12 -13.37 -1.31
CA VAL A 92 7.77 -13.49 -2.72
C VAL A 92 8.19 -12.23 -3.44
N VAL A 93 8.85 -12.39 -4.58
CA VAL A 93 9.33 -11.31 -5.44
C VAL A 93 8.73 -11.48 -6.83
N GLY A 94 8.01 -10.45 -7.27
CA GLY A 94 7.56 -10.29 -8.64
C GLY A 94 8.56 -9.47 -9.42
N THR A 95 8.90 -9.93 -10.62
CA THR A 95 9.90 -9.29 -11.48
C THR A 95 9.39 -9.20 -12.91
N THR A 96 9.94 -8.25 -13.65
CA THR A 96 9.62 -8.01 -15.07
C THR A 96 10.89 -7.71 -15.84
N TYR A 97 11.06 -8.35 -16.99
CA TYR A 97 12.13 -8.05 -17.92
C TYR A 97 11.73 -6.88 -18.82
N VAL A 98 12.52 -5.81 -18.80
CA VAL A 98 12.26 -4.56 -19.53
C VAL A 98 13.36 -4.31 -20.57
N TYR A 99 13.08 -4.66 -21.82
CA TYR A 99 14.02 -4.56 -22.95
C TYR A 99 13.74 -3.36 -23.89
N GLY A 100 12.86 -2.44 -23.49
CA GLY A 100 12.32 -1.38 -24.34
C GLY A 100 10.86 -1.65 -24.74
N GLU A 101 10.28 -0.74 -25.54
CA GLU A 101 8.86 -0.80 -25.96
C GLU A 101 8.61 -1.85 -27.05
N ASP A 102 9.57 -2.05 -27.95
CA ASP A 102 9.41 -2.92 -29.14
C ASP A 102 9.38 -4.42 -28.80
N LEU A 103 9.88 -4.81 -27.63
CA LEU A 103 10.01 -6.20 -27.21
C LEU A 103 8.94 -6.57 -26.17
N PRO A 104 8.32 -7.76 -26.27
CA PRO A 104 7.32 -8.18 -25.30
C PRO A 104 7.94 -8.37 -23.91
N CYS A 105 7.33 -7.72 -22.91
CA CYS A 105 7.74 -7.88 -21.51
C CYS A 105 7.30 -9.25 -20.98
N LYS A 106 8.26 -10.05 -20.51
CA LYS A 106 8.02 -11.25 -19.70
C LYS A 106 8.26 -10.94 -18.23
N GLY A 107 7.76 -11.78 -17.34
CA GLY A 107 7.99 -11.63 -15.91
C GLY A 107 8.45 -12.93 -15.29
N ARG A 108 8.79 -12.89 -14.01
CA ARG A 108 9.19 -14.07 -13.25
C ARG A 108 8.76 -13.94 -11.81
N ILE A 109 8.34 -15.07 -11.24
CA ILE A 109 7.98 -15.18 -9.83
C ILE A 109 9.12 -15.91 -9.12
N LEU A 110 9.60 -15.30 -8.04
CA LEU A 110 10.59 -15.87 -7.14
C LEU A 110 9.95 -16.04 -5.76
N ILE A 111 10.08 -17.23 -5.16
CA ILE A 111 9.63 -17.51 -3.79
C ILE A 111 10.83 -18.00 -3.00
N PHE A 112 11.13 -17.28 -1.91
CA PHE A 112 12.21 -17.60 -0.99
C PHE A 112 11.67 -17.95 0.40
N ASP A 113 12.28 -18.96 1.00
CA ASP A 113 12.16 -19.26 2.42
C ASP A 113 13.43 -18.76 3.14
N ILE A 114 13.28 -18.25 4.36
CA ILE A 114 14.41 -17.83 5.19
C ILE A 114 14.65 -18.94 6.20
N ILE A 115 15.69 -19.73 5.96
CA ILE A 115 16.05 -20.87 6.80
C ILE A 115 17.16 -20.51 7.77
N GLU A 116 17.10 -21.08 8.97
CA GLU A 116 18.20 -21.04 9.93
C GLU A 116 19.19 -22.18 9.62
N VAL A 117 20.45 -21.82 9.40
CA VAL A 117 21.59 -22.70 9.15
C VAL A 117 22.62 -22.54 10.26
N VAL A 118 23.55 -23.49 10.36
CA VAL A 118 24.67 -23.38 11.29
C VAL A 118 25.55 -22.21 10.85
N PRO A 119 25.81 -21.21 11.71
CA PRO A 119 26.64 -20.06 11.34
C PRO A 119 28.09 -20.50 11.10
N GLU A 120 28.75 -19.80 10.17
CA GLU A 120 30.16 -20.01 9.88
C GLU A 120 31.04 -19.58 11.07
N PRO A 121 32.15 -20.29 11.38
CA PRO A 121 33.04 -19.93 12.47
C PRO A 121 33.55 -18.48 12.34
N GLY A 122 33.30 -17.66 13.36
CA GLY A 122 33.69 -16.24 13.37
C GLY A 122 32.67 -15.28 12.75
N GLN A 123 31.57 -15.77 12.16
CA GLN A 123 30.50 -14.94 11.57
C GLN A 123 29.12 -15.35 12.10
N PRO A 124 28.67 -14.82 13.25
CA PRO A 124 27.37 -15.21 13.84
C PRO A 124 26.16 -14.79 12.98
N LEU A 125 26.32 -13.80 12.09
CA LEU A 125 25.25 -13.29 11.22
C LEU A 125 24.81 -14.29 10.16
N THR A 126 25.69 -15.21 9.72
CA THR A 126 25.41 -16.19 8.65
C THR A 126 24.45 -17.32 9.08
N LYS A 127 23.84 -17.20 10.27
CA LYS A 127 22.78 -18.09 10.74
C LYS A 127 21.56 -18.11 9.81
N ASN A 128 21.23 -17.02 9.11
CA ASN A 128 20.06 -16.97 8.23
C ASN A 128 20.47 -16.98 6.76
N LYS A 129 19.79 -17.78 5.94
CA LYS A 129 20.06 -17.88 4.49
C LYS A 129 18.78 -17.97 3.66
N PHE A 130 18.82 -17.43 2.44
CA PHE A 130 17.75 -17.65 1.46
C PHE A 130 17.79 -19.07 0.91
N LYS A 131 16.64 -19.73 0.90
CA LYS A 131 16.38 -20.95 0.14
C LYS A 131 15.35 -20.61 -0.95
N ALA A 132 15.81 -20.57 -2.20
CA ALA A 132 14.90 -20.39 -3.34
C ALA A 132 14.07 -21.66 -3.53
N LEU A 133 12.75 -21.55 -3.40
CA LEU A 133 11.81 -22.66 -3.56
C LEU A 133 11.16 -22.66 -4.94
N TYR A 134 10.86 -21.47 -5.47
CA TYR A 134 10.25 -21.34 -6.79
C TYR A 134 10.96 -20.25 -7.60
N ARG A 135 11.30 -20.58 -8.84
CA ARG A 135 11.95 -19.68 -9.81
C ARG A 135 11.48 -20.04 -11.21
N LYS A 136 10.33 -19.49 -11.64
CA LYS A 136 9.80 -19.75 -12.99
C LYS A 136 9.35 -18.45 -13.66
N GLU A 137 9.69 -18.35 -14.95
CA GLU A 137 9.21 -17.29 -15.84
C GLU A 137 7.71 -17.41 -16.08
N GLN A 138 7.08 -16.26 -16.33
CA GLN A 138 5.67 -16.10 -16.62
C GLN A 138 5.51 -15.46 -18.00
N LYS A 139 4.37 -15.76 -18.63
CA LYS A 139 4.05 -15.30 -20.00
C LYS A 139 3.90 -13.79 -20.14
N GLY A 140 3.76 -13.06 -19.04
CA GLY A 140 3.65 -11.61 -19.02
C GLY A 140 4.36 -11.01 -17.81
N PRO A 141 4.44 -9.68 -17.71
CA PRO A 141 5.10 -8.98 -16.62
C PRO A 141 4.38 -9.26 -15.30
N VAL A 142 5.11 -9.61 -14.24
CA VAL A 142 4.53 -9.73 -12.89
C VAL A 142 4.57 -8.36 -12.26
N THR A 143 3.42 -7.76 -11.98
CA THR A 143 3.31 -6.34 -11.62
C THR A 143 2.92 -6.13 -10.15
N ALA A 144 2.09 -7.01 -9.60
CA ALA A 144 1.66 -6.97 -8.22
C ALA A 144 1.54 -8.38 -7.64
N ILE A 145 1.80 -8.51 -6.34
CA ILE A 145 1.63 -9.75 -5.58
C ILE A 145 0.85 -9.49 -4.29
N CYS A 146 0.09 -10.48 -3.84
CA CYS A 146 -0.61 -10.44 -2.58
C CYS A 146 -0.93 -11.83 -2.03
N GLU A 147 -1.32 -11.89 -0.76
CA GLU A 147 -1.82 -13.08 -0.07
C GLU A 147 -3.35 -13.08 -0.11
N VAL A 148 -4.02 -14.18 -0.43
CA VAL A 148 -5.48 -14.28 -0.27
C VAL A 148 -5.87 -15.64 0.29
N ALA A 149 -6.37 -15.68 1.52
CA ALA A 149 -6.77 -16.92 2.19
C ALA A 149 -5.70 -18.03 2.11
N GLY A 150 -4.43 -17.64 2.23
CA GLY A 150 -3.28 -18.55 2.13
C GLY A 150 -2.92 -19.02 0.71
N PHE A 151 -3.53 -18.46 -0.33
CA PHE A 151 -3.13 -18.61 -1.73
C PHE A 151 -2.28 -17.41 -2.17
N LEU A 152 -1.45 -17.60 -3.19
CA LEU A 152 -0.66 -16.54 -3.80
C LEU A 152 -1.48 -15.86 -4.91
N LEU A 153 -1.71 -14.57 -4.77
CA LEU A 153 -2.27 -13.73 -5.84
C LEU A 153 -1.13 -13.05 -6.60
N THR A 154 -1.15 -13.13 -7.93
CA THR A 154 -0.23 -12.38 -8.79
C THR A 154 -0.98 -11.68 -9.92
N ALA A 155 -0.70 -10.40 -10.14
CA ALA A 155 -1.07 -9.72 -11.37
C ALA A 155 0.01 -9.99 -12.43
N ILE A 156 -0.40 -10.57 -13.56
CA ILE A 156 0.46 -10.92 -14.70
C ILE A 156 -0.15 -10.29 -15.95
N GLY A 157 0.46 -9.22 -16.44
CA GLY A 157 -0.11 -8.40 -17.53
C GLY A 157 -1.53 -7.91 -17.18
N GLN A 158 -2.49 -8.17 -18.08
CA GLN A 158 -3.89 -7.77 -17.91
C GLN A 158 -4.73 -8.84 -17.18
N LYS A 159 -4.13 -9.76 -16.43
CA LYS A 159 -4.84 -10.81 -15.70
C LYS A 159 -4.36 -10.91 -14.27
N ILE A 160 -5.25 -11.28 -13.37
CA ILE A 160 -4.90 -11.71 -12.02
C ILE A 160 -5.07 -13.21 -11.94
N TYR A 161 -4.05 -13.87 -11.38
CA TYR A 161 -4.03 -15.29 -11.12
C TYR A 161 -3.98 -15.55 -9.62
N ILE A 162 -4.69 -16.59 -9.18
CA ILE A 162 -4.59 -17.16 -7.85
C ILE A 162 -3.92 -18.51 -7.97
N TRP A 163 -2.85 -18.71 -7.21
CA TRP A 163 -2.03 -19.91 -7.21
C TRP A 163 -2.08 -20.62 -5.88
N ASP A 164 -2.16 -21.94 -5.93
CA ASP A 164 -1.95 -22.83 -4.80
C ASP A 164 -0.48 -23.27 -4.78
N PHE A 165 0.24 -22.95 -3.72
CA PHE A 165 1.65 -23.29 -3.56
C PHE A 165 1.80 -24.65 -2.91
N LYS A 166 1.69 -25.70 -3.73
CA LYS A 166 1.73 -27.09 -3.26
C LYS A 166 3.15 -27.60 -3.05
N ASN A 167 3.31 -28.44 -2.04
CA ASN A 167 4.56 -29.11 -1.67
C ASN A 167 5.76 -28.17 -1.53
N CYS A 168 5.49 -26.88 -1.27
CA CYS A 168 6.49 -25.82 -1.18
C CYS A 168 7.45 -25.75 -2.39
N ASN A 169 7.02 -26.17 -3.59
CA ASN A 169 7.91 -26.24 -4.76
C ASN A 169 7.25 -25.89 -6.10
N ASP A 170 5.91 -25.94 -6.21
CA ASP A 170 5.22 -25.60 -7.46
C ASP A 170 3.96 -24.76 -7.24
N LEU A 171 3.63 -23.96 -8.25
CA LEU A 171 2.44 -23.10 -8.27
C LEU A 171 1.41 -23.69 -9.23
N ILE A 172 0.24 -24.04 -8.69
CA ILE A 172 -0.88 -24.57 -9.46
C ILE A 172 -1.93 -23.47 -9.59
N GLY A 173 -2.32 -23.15 -10.83
CA GLY A 173 -3.36 -22.16 -11.10
C GLY A 173 -4.72 -22.62 -10.59
N VAL A 174 -5.35 -21.82 -9.73
CA VAL A 174 -6.66 -22.09 -9.12
C VAL A 174 -7.76 -21.30 -9.82
N ALA A 175 -7.55 -20.00 -9.95
CA ALA A 175 -8.51 -19.08 -10.54
C ALA A 175 -7.79 -17.98 -11.30
N PHE A 176 -8.48 -17.35 -12.25
CA PHE A 176 -8.02 -16.13 -12.88
C PHE A 176 -9.18 -15.19 -13.17
N ILE A 177 -8.88 -13.91 -13.34
CA ILE A 177 -9.82 -12.91 -13.85
C ILE A 177 -9.08 -11.95 -14.76
N ASP A 178 -9.75 -11.49 -15.81
CA ASP A 178 -9.24 -10.43 -16.67
C ASP A 178 -9.40 -9.08 -15.95
N THR A 179 -8.37 -8.25 -16.07
CA THR A 179 -8.30 -6.90 -15.51
C THR A 179 -8.15 -5.87 -16.63
N GLN A 180 -7.88 -4.62 -16.28
CA GLN A 180 -7.88 -3.52 -17.23
C GLN A 180 -6.48 -3.32 -17.83
N LEU A 181 -5.69 -2.36 -17.34
CA LEU A 181 -4.47 -1.92 -18.00
C LEU A 181 -3.22 -2.45 -17.30
N TYR A 182 -2.95 -1.96 -16.10
CA TYR A 182 -1.74 -2.28 -15.35
C TYR A 182 -2.04 -2.21 -13.86
N ILE A 183 -2.08 -3.38 -13.22
CA ILE A 183 -2.29 -3.48 -11.78
C ILE A 183 -0.94 -3.37 -11.08
N HIS A 184 -0.64 -2.22 -10.50
CA HIS A 184 0.63 -2.02 -9.78
C HIS A 184 0.56 -2.42 -8.31
N THR A 185 -0.63 -2.37 -7.70
CA THR A 185 -0.81 -2.73 -6.29
C THR A 185 -2.04 -3.61 -6.11
N ALA A 186 -1.89 -4.65 -5.28
CA ALA A 186 -2.99 -5.46 -4.77
C ALA A 186 -2.85 -5.64 -3.26
N ILE A 187 -3.95 -5.47 -2.54
CA ILE A 187 -4.06 -5.66 -1.09
C ILE A 187 -5.27 -6.54 -0.77
N THR A 188 -5.23 -7.20 0.38
CA THR A 188 -6.28 -8.14 0.77
C THR A 188 -6.69 -8.00 2.23
N VAL A 189 -7.95 -8.29 2.49
CA VAL A 189 -8.50 -8.52 3.83
C VAL A 189 -9.41 -9.73 3.76
N LYS A 190 -9.03 -10.80 4.45
CA LYS A 190 -9.71 -12.11 4.39
C LYS A 190 -9.78 -12.61 2.94
N ASN A 191 -10.97 -12.59 2.35
CA ASN A 191 -11.25 -13.05 0.99
C ASN A 191 -11.56 -11.91 0.00
N LEU A 192 -11.53 -10.65 0.47
CA LEU A 192 -11.67 -9.47 -0.37
C LEU A 192 -10.30 -9.02 -0.85
N ILE A 193 -10.22 -8.71 -2.13
CA ILE A 193 -9.01 -8.23 -2.79
C ILE A 193 -9.35 -6.86 -3.37
N LEU A 194 -8.55 -5.86 -3.02
CA LEU A 194 -8.60 -4.55 -3.66
C LEU A 194 -7.38 -4.42 -4.57
N ILE A 195 -7.63 -4.19 -5.86
CA ILE A 195 -6.60 -3.96 -6.85
C ILE A 195 -6.63 -2.50 -7.29
N ALA A 196 -5.45 -1.93 -7.47
CA ALA A 196 -5.27 -0.58 -7.99
C ALA A 196 -4.67 -0.66 -9.39
N ASP A 197 -5.33 -0.01 -10.33
CA ASP A 197 -4.85 0.19 -11.69
C ASP A 197 -4.18 1.58 -11.79
N ILE A 198 -3.17 1.69 -12.64
CA ILE A 198 -2.46 2.95 -12.88
C ILE A 198 -3.36 4.07 -13.43
N SER A 199 -4.46 3.75 -14.12
CA SER A 199 -5.34 4.74 -14.77
C SER A 199 -6.82 4.51 -14.52
N LYS A 200 -7.21 3.29 -14.13
CA LYS A 200 -8.61 2.87 -13.97
C LYS A 200 -9.05 2.73 -12.51
N SER A 201 -8.47 3.56 -11.65
CA SER A 201 -8.82 3.64 -10.23
C SER A 201 -8.69 2.27 -9.54
N VAL A 202 -9.54 2.01 -8.55
CA VAL A 202 -9.55 0.76 -7.78
C VAL A 202 -10.72 -0.15 -8.16
N THR A 203 -10.48 -1.46 -8.08
CA THR A 203 -11.48 -2.50 -8.30
C THR A 203 -11.48 -3.47 -7.12
N LEU A 204 -12.67 -3.80 -6.62
CA LEU A 204 -12.91 -4.75 -5.55
C LEU A 204 -13.28 -6.11 -6.14
N LEU A 205 -12.52 -7.13 -5.77
CA LEU A 205 -12.74 -8.53 -6.12
C LEU A 205 -13.00 -9.36 -4.85
N ARG A 206 -13.66 -10.50 -5.01
CA ARG A 206 -13.89 -11.48 -3.95
C ARG A 206 -13.46 -12.85 -4.41
N PHE A 207 -12.59 -13.48 -3.63
CA PHE A 207 -12.25 -14.87 -3.82
C PHE A 207 -13.20 -15.77 -3.04
N GLN A 208 -13.76 -16.78 -3.71
CA GLN A 208 -14.59 -17.81 -3.08
C GLN A 208 -13.80 -19.11 -3.05
N GLU A 209 -13.36 -19.50 -1.85
CA GLU A 209 -12.49 -20.66 -1.67
C GLU A 209 -13.19 -21.98 -2.05
N GLU A 210 -14.47 -22.13 -1.66
CA GLU A 210 -15.26 -23.34 -1.90
C GLU A 210 -15.42 -23.65 -3.40
N THR A 211 -15.74 -22.61 -4.19
CA THR A 211 -15.95 -22.75 -5.64
C THR A 211 -14.67 -22.53 -6.43
N LYS A 212 -13.58 -22.10 -5.78
CA LYS A 212 -12.32 -21.69 -6.41
C LYS A 212 -12.53 -20.65 -7.52
N THR A 213 -13.46 -19.71 -7.30
CA THR A 213 -13.78 -18.65 -8.26
C THR A 213 -13.34 -17.29 -7.75
N LEU A 214 -12.82 -16.46 -8.67
CA LEU A 214 -12.53 -15.06 -8.42
C LEU A 214 -13.62 -14.22 -9.08
N ALA A 215 -14.39 -13.50 -8.27
CA ALA A 215 -15.54 -12.72 -8.73
C ALA A 215 -15.25 -11.22 -8.64
N PHE A 216 -15.66 -10.49 -9.67
CA PHE A 216 -15.77 -9.03 -9.62
C PHE A 216 -16.92 -8.62 -8.71
N VAL A 217 -16.68 -7.66 -7.80
CA VAL A 217 -17.70 -7.14 -6.88
C VAL A 217 -18.11 -5.73 -7.26
N SER A 218 -17.15 -4.82 -7.33
CA SER A 218 -17.41 -3.38 -7.51
C SER A 218 -16.18 -2.67 -8.03
N ARG A 219 -16.36 -1.48 -8.62
CA ARG A 219 -15.25 -0.62 -9.07
C ARG A 219 -15.61 0.85 -8.95
N ASP A 220 -14.58 1.69 -8.94
CA ASP A 220 -14.77 3.09 -9.31
C ASP A 220 -14.81 3.22 -10.85
N PRO A 221 -15.87 3.80 -11.43
CA PRO A 221 -15.92 4.02 -12.88
C PRO A 221 -15.04 5.19 -13.34
N ASN A 222 -14.69 6.12 -12.43
CA ASN A 222 -13.92 7.30 -12.78
C ASN A 222 -12.44 6.94 -13.03
N PRO A 223 -11.79 7.52 -14.05
CA PRO A 223 -10.36 7.37 -14.22
C PRO A 223 -9.63 8.08 -13.07
N LEU A 224 -8.74 7.36 -12.40
CA LEU A 224 -7.92 7.88 -11.30
C LEU A 224 -6.56 7.21 -11.37
N GLU A 225 -5.51 8.03 -11.29
CA GLU A 225 -4.13 7.56 -11.25
C GLU A 225 -3.74 7.24 -9.81
N VAL A 226 -3.85 5.97 -9.44
CA VAL A 226 -3.65 5.52 -8.05
C VAL A 226 -2.16 5.32 -7.77
N TYR A 227 -1.67 5.90 -6.68
CA TYR A 227 -0.30 5.69 -6.21
C TYR A 227 -0.21 4.52 -5.23
N GLY A 228 -1.09 4.51 -4.24
CA GLY A 228 -1.16 3.46 -3.24
C GLY A 228 -2.57 3.27 -2.73
N THR A 229 -2.81 2.14 -2.08
CA THR A 229 -4.11 1.84 -1.51
C THR A 229 -3.97 0.99 -0.26
N GLU A 230 -4.89 1.17 0.68
CA GLU A 230 -5.00 0.39 1.92
C GLU A 230 -6.46 0.31 2.37
N PHE A 231 -6.79 -0.65 3.24
CA PHE A 231 -8.11 -0.70 3.85
C PHE A 231 -8.26 0.31 5.00
N PHE A 232 -9.40 0.97 5.05
CA PHE A 232 -9.77 1.83 6.18
C PHE A 232 -10.74 1.07 7.09
N VAL A 233 -10.25 0.57 8.23
CA VAL A 233 -11.03 -0.33 9.12
C VAL A 233 -11.61 0.43 10.30
N ASP A 234 -12.92 0.66 10.27
CA ASP A 234 -13.68 1.31 11.34
C ASP A 234 -14.61 0.30 12.03
N GLY A 235 -14.02 -0.55 12.87
CA GLY A 235 -14.76 -1.56 13.61
C GLY A 235 -15.40 -2.61 12.70
N SER A 236 -16.72 -2.50 12.50
CA SER A 236 -17.49 -3.35 11.58
C SER A 236 -17.56 -2.80 10.16
N GLN A 237 -17.19 -1.53 9.95
CA GLN A 237 -17.19 -0.89 8.64
C GLN A 237 -15.83 -1.01 7.98
N LEU A 238 -15.85 -1.23 6.66
CA LEU A 238 -14.66 -1.29 5.83
C LEU A 238 -14.74 -0.20 4.75
N GLY A 239 -13.73 0.63 4.67
CA GLY A 239 -13.47 1.54 3.57
C GLY A 239 -12.21 1.16 2.81
N PHE A 240 -12.00 1.82 1.68
CA PHE A 240 -10.85 1.66 0.81
C PHE A 240 -10.18 3.02 0.69
N LEU A 241 -9.02 3.17 1.33
CA LEU A 241 -8.20 4.36 1.27
C LEU A 241 -7.35 4.30 0.00
N VAL A 242 -7.37 5.37 -0.78
CA VAL A 242 -6.71 5.48 -2.08
C VAL A 242 -5.95 6.80 -2.11
N SER A 243 -4.67 6.75 -2.47
CA SER A 243 -3.89 7.95 -2.80
C SER A 243 -3.80 8.11 -4.30
N ASP A 244 -3.84 9.36 -4.77
CA ASP A 244 -3.74 9.68 -6.20
C ASP A 244 -2.52 10.55 -6.54
N ASN A 245 -2.28 10.73 -7.84
CA ASN A 245 -1.22 11.58 -8.40
C ASN A 245 -1.40 13.07 -8.08
N ASP A 246 -2.62 13.51 -7.77
CA ASP A 246 -2.94 14.91 -7.46
C ASP A 246 -2.82 15.20 -5.93
N MET A 247 -2.19 14.28 -5.18
CA MET A 247 -1.88 14.39 -3.75
C MET A 247 -3.13 14.35 -2.85
N ASN A 248 -4.20 13.72 -3.32
CA ASN A 248 -5.41 13.49 -2.55
C ASN A 248 -5.38 12.12 -1.88
N LEU A 249 -6.04 12.04 -0.73
CA LEU A 249 -6.47 10.81 -0.10
C LEU A 249 -7.99 10.73 -0.19
N VAL A 250 -8.48 9.63 -0.75
CA VAL A 250 -9.91 9.38 -0.99
C VAL A 250 -10.32 8.08 -0.32
N VAL A 251 -11.45 8.09 0.38
CA VAL A 251 -12.03 6.90 1.01
C VAL A 251 -13.27 6.47 0.25
N TYR A 252 -13.17 5.31 -0.39
CA TYR A 252 -14.31 4.64 -1.00
C TYR A 252 -14.98 3.67 -0.03
N ARG A 253 -16.27 3.41 -0.21
CA ARG A 253 -17.02 2.38 0.53
C ARG A 253 -17.90 1.58 -0.42
N TYR A 254 -18.05 0.29 -0.11
CA TYR A 254 -18.99 -0.59 -0.77
C TYR A 254 -20.31 -0.61 -0.01
N LYS A 255 -21.36 0.01 -0.57
CA LYS A 255 -22.71 0.06 0.01
C LYS A 255 -23.75 -0.30 -1.06
N PRO A 256 -24.06 -1.59 -1.26
CA PRO A 256 -24.98 -2.02 -2.33
C PRO A 256 -26.42 -1.57 -2.09
N GLU A 257 -26.79 -1.26 -0.85
CA GLU A 257 -28.10 -0.73 -0.47
C GLU A 257 -28.33 0.71 -0.93
N ASP A 258 -27.24 1.45 -1.19
CA ASP A 258 -27.32 2.84 -1.62
C ASP A 258 -27.62 2.90 -3.13
N PRO A 259 -28.69 3.60 -3.57
CA PRO A 259 -29.03 3.74 -4.99
C PRO A 259 -27.89 4.30 -5.84
N ALA A 260 -27.03 5.16 -5.28
CA ALA A 260 -25.89 5.72 -6.00
C ALA A 260 -24.83 4.66 -6.38
N SER A 261 -24.84 3.51 -5.71
CA SER A 261 -23.92 2.39 -6.00
C SER A 261 -24.34 1.56 -7.21
N ILE A 262 -25.51 1.83 -7.80
CA ILE A 262 -26.06 1.08 -8.95
C ILE A 262 -26.13 -0.42 -8.60
N GLY A 263 -26.75 -0.74 -7.46
CA GLY A 263 -26.86 -2.11 -6.95
C GLY A 263 -25.52 -2.73 -6.54
N GLY A 264 -24.57 -1.91 -6.08
CA GLY A 264 -23.24 -2.34 -5.63
C GLY A 264 -22.14 -2.33 -6.70
N GLN A 265 -22.45 -2.09 -7.97
CA GLN A 265 -21.43 -2.10 -9.04
C GLN A 265 -20.45 -0.92 -8.96
N LYS A 266 -20.90 0.24 -8.44
CA LYS A 266 -20.10 1.45 -8.24
C LYS A 266 -19.65 1.57 -6.78
N LEU A 267 -18.35 1.75 -6.58
CA LEU A 267 -17.78 2.17 -5.30
C LEU A 267 -18.14 3.63 -5.01
N LEU A 268 -18.57 3.91 -3.78
CA LEU A 268 -18.99 5.26 -3.39
C LEU A 268 -17.83 6.03 -2.77
N HIS A 269 -17.55 7.20 -3.33
CA HIS A 269 -16.67 8.19 -2.72
C HIS A 269 -17.35 8.76 -1.46
N THR A 270 -16.73 8.57 -0.29
CA THR A 270 -17.33 8.96 1.00
C THR A 270 -16.53 9.98 1.80
N ALA A 271 -15.23 10.11 1.56
CA ALA A 271 -14.39 11.10 2.23
C ALA A 271 -13.18 11.45 1.35
N ASP A 272 -12.72 12.70 1.44
CA ASP A 272 -11.57 13.23 0.70
C ASP A 272 -10.79 14.23 1.54
N ILE A 273 -9.49 14.31 1.28
CA ILE A 273 -8.60 15.37 1.73
C ILE A 273 -7.40 15.49 0.79
N ASN A 274 -6.91 16.70 0.54
CA ASN A 274 -5.61 16.90 -0.08
C ASN A 274 -4.51 17.02 0.99
N ILE A 275 -3.52 16.13 0.93
CA ILE A 275 -2.39 16.08 1.87
C ILE A 275 -1.15 16.78 1.34
N SER A 276 -1.20 17.33 0.12
CA SER A 276 -0.12 18.07 -0.55
C SER A 276 1.19 17.30 -0.79
N SER A 277 1.19 15.98 -0.62
CA SER A 277 2.29 15.11 -1.05
C SER A 277 1.74 13.78 -1.56
N CYS A 278 2.42 13.18 -2.52
CA CYS A 278 2.08 11.84 -2.99
C CYS A 278 2.38 10.80 -1.90
N VAL A 279 1.50 9.81 -1.78
CA VAL A 279 1.64 8.70 -0.82
C VAL A 279 1.74 7.39 -1.58
N THR A 280 2.83 6.66 -1.34
CA THR A 280 3.15 5.41 -2.05
C THR A 280 3.04 4.18 -1.17
N SER A 281 3.23 4.32 0.15
CA SER A 281 3.26 3.21 1.10
C SER A 281 2.23 3.42 2.21
N PHE A 282 1.56 2.33 2.56
CA PHE A 282 0.60 2.27 3.64
C PHE A 282 0.89 1.06 4.52
N PHE A 283 0.54 1.17 5.79
CA PHE A 283 0.41 0.02 6.67
C PHE A 283 -0.64 0.30 7.74
N ARG A 284 -1.19 -0.77 8.33
CA ARG A 284 -2.23 -0.64 9.36
C ARG A 284 -1.72 -1.07 10.71
N CYS A 285 -2.13 -0.35 11.74
CA CYS A 285 -1.90 -0.70 13.12
C CYS A 285 -3.21 -0.63 13.89
N ARG A 286 -3.45 -1.61 14.76
CA ARG A 286 -4.60 -1.56 15.66
C ARG A 286 -4.40 -0.44 16.67
N VAL A 287 -5.43 0.40 16.86
CA VAL A 287 -5.38 1.50 17.81
C VAL A 287 -5.13 1.00 19.24
N ARG A 288 -4.38 1.77 20.02
CA ARG A 288 -4.30 1.52 21.48
C ARG A 288 -5.64 1.86 22.11
N SER A 289 -6.06 1.03 23.07
CA SER A 289 -7.24 1.30 23.88
C SER A 289 -6.84 1.20 25.34
N GLU A 290 -6.92 2.31 26.06
CA GLU A 290 -6.67 2.37 27.51
C GLU A 290 -7.81 1.76 28.34
N LYS A 291 -8.90 1.33 27.70
CA LYS A 291 -10.05 0.74 28.39
C LYS A 291 -9.72 -0.72 28.77
N THR A 292 -8.85 -0.88 29.76
CA THR A 292 -8.54 -2.14 30.45
C THR A 292 -9.71 -2.55 31.33
N GLY A 293 -10.71 -3.19 30.72
CA GLY A 293 -11.80 -3.85 31.44
C GLY A 293 -12.23 -5.09 30.66
N THR A 294 -12.38 -6.21 31.36
CA THR A 294 -12.69 -7.53 30.77
C THR A 294 -14.05 -7.62 30.06
N ASP A 295 -14.93 -6.63 30.25
CA ASP A 295 -16.33 -6.64 29.80
C ASP A 295 -16.67 -5.67 28.64
N LYS A 296 -15.69 -4.94 28.08
CA LYS A 296 -15.97 -4.03 26.96
C LYS A 296 -15.55 -4.64 25.61
N PRO A 297 -16.38 -4.49 24.56
CA PRO A 297 -16.07 -5.02 23.24
C PRO A 297 -14.73 -4.47 22.78
N LYS A 298 -13.85 -5.37 22.32
CA LYS A 298 -12.53 -5.04 21.79
C LYS A 298 -12.68 -4.00 20.67
N ASP A 299 -12.00 -2.86 20.80
CA ASP A 299 -11.97 -1.85 19.74
C ASP A 299 -11.26 -2.40 18.52
N LEU A 300 -12.02 -2.65 17.44
CA LEU A 300 -11.53 -3.25 16.19
C LEU A 300 -11.04 -2.18 15.19
N ARG A 301 -11.06 -0.90 15.56
CA ARG A 301 -10.53 0.18 14.72
C ARG A 301 -9.04 0.02 14.48
N GLN A 302 -8.61 0.40 13.28
CA GLN A 302 -7.20 0.42 12.90
C GLN A 302 -6.84 1.81 12.36
N ALA A 303 -5.69 2.33 12.79
CA ALA A 303 -5.07 3.49 12.18
C ALA A 303 -4.36 3.06 10.90
N SER A 304 -4.62 3.79 9.81
CA SER A 304 -3.97 3.58 8.52
C SER A 304 -2.81 4.57 8.41
N TRP A 305 -1.60 4.10 8.68
CA TRP A 305 -0.38 4.87 8.56
C TRP A 305 0.09 4.90 7.12
N PHE A 306 0.76 5.98 6.75
CA PHE A 306 1.28 6.16 5.40
C PHE A 306 2.59 6.95 5.38
N GLY A 307 3.43 6.62 4.42
CA GLY A 307 4.66 7.37 4.11
C GLY A 307 4.45 8.26 2.89
N THR A 308 4.86 9.52 2.99
CA THR A 308 4.84 10.46 1.87
C THR A 308 6.16 10.41 1.10
N LEU A 309 6.11 10.75 -0.20
CA LEU A 309 7.30 10.79 -1.05
C LEU A 309 8.34 11.83 -0.59
N GLU A 310 7.89 12.87 0.11
CA GLU A 310 8.73 13.92 0.69
C GLU A 310 9.40 13.51 2.02
N GLY A 311 9.20 12.26 2.48
CA GLY A 311 9.79 11.74 3.72
C GLY A 311 8.97 12.00 4.99
N GLY A 312 7.73 12.48 4.84
CA GLY A 312 6.79 12.62 5.93
C GLY A 312 6.10 11.30 6.28
N VAL A 313 5.60 11.20 7.51
CA VAL A 313 4.74 10.09 7.95
C VAL A 313 3.44 10.69 8.47
N GLY A 314 2.32 10.14 7.99
CA GLY A 314 1.00 10.54 8.44
C GLY A 314 0.13 9.33 8.77
N LEU A 315 -1.05 9.58 9.31
CA LEU A 315 -2.03 8.54 9.59
C LEU A 315 -3.46 9.04 9.33
N VAL A 316 -4.33 8.12 8.96
CA VAL A 316 -5.79 8.32 8.93
C VAL A 316 -6.42 7.46 10.01
N LEU A 317 -7.13 8.09 10.93
CA LEU A 317 -7.80 7.44 12.06
C LEU A 317 -9.33 7.52 11.92
N PRO A 318 -10.07 6.40 11.98
CA PRO A 318 -11.52 6.43 12.10
C PRO A 318 -11.97 6.97 13.47
N VAL A 319 -12.78 8.03 13.41
CA VAL A 319 -13.36 8.69 14.58
C VAL A 319 -14.88 8.54 14.59
N PRO A 320 -15.50 8.35 15.77
CA PRO A 320 -16.95 8.29 15.88
C PRO A 320 -17.62 9.57 15.37
N GLU A 321 -18.76 9.45 14.71
CA GLU A 321 -19.45 10.58 14.07
C GLU A 321 -19.74 11.75 15.04
N LYS A 322 -20.11 11.46 16.28
CA LYS A 322 -20.32 12.50 17.31
C LYS A 322 -19.05 13.32 17.56
N THR A 323 -17.90 12.66 17.64
CA THR A 323 -16.59 13.31 17.85
C THR A 323 -16.17 14.06 16.60
N PHE A 324 -16.36 13.46 15.42
CA PHE A 324 -16.13 14.11 14.14
C PHE A 324 -16.90 15.43 14.02
N ARG A 325 -18.22 15.44 14.28
CA ARG A 325 -19.06 16.65 14.16
C ARG A 325 -18.59 17.76 15.12
N ARG A 326 -18.24 17.42 16.37
CA ARG A 326 -17.69 18.40 17.33
C ARG A 326 -16.38 19.01 16.82
N LEU A 327 -15.41 18.16 16.48
CA LEU A 327 -14.10 18.61 16.02
C LEU A 327 -14.19 19.37 14.69
N HIS A 328 -15.10 18.98 13.79
CA HIS A 328 -15.36 19.70 12.54
C HIS A 328 -15.84 21.14 12.80
N MET A 329 -16.72 21.35 13.77
CA MET A 329 -17.17 22.70 14.15
C MET A 329 -16.01 23.53 14.72
N VAL A 330 -15.17 22.92 15.57
CA VAL A 330 -13.96 23.57 16.11
C VAL A 330 -12.98 23.93 14.99
N GLN A 331 -12.73 23.02 14.04
CA GLN A 331 -11.86 23.25 12.89
C GLN A 331 -12.31 24.48 12.07
N ASN A 332 -13.62 24.58 11.80
CA ASN A 332 -14.18 25.73 11.08
C ASN A 332 -14.00 27.05 11.86
N MET A 333 -14.11 27.02 13.20
CA MET A 333 -13.82 28.21 14.01
C MET A 333 -12.33 28.57 13.99
N LEU A 334 -11.44 27.59 14.11
CA LEU A 334 -9.99 27.82 14.06
C LEU A 334 -9.55 28.48 12.76
N ILE A 335 -10.14 28.12 11.62
CA ILE A 335 -9.84 28.77 10.32
C ILE A 335 -10.00 30.30 10.40
N HIS A 336 -10.96 30.81 11.18
CA HIS A 336 -11.23 32.24 11.30
C HIS A 336 -10.62 32.89 12.55
N CYS A 337 -10.39 32.13 13.61
CA CYS A 337 -9.95 32.66 14.91
C CYS A 337 -8.43 32.76 15.05
N ILE A 338 -7.65 32.01 14.27
CA ILE A 338 -6.18 32.07 14.33
C ILE A 338 -5.58 32.68 13.06
N PRO A 339 -4.49 33.47 13.19
CA PRO A 339 -3.72 33.88 12.02
C PRO A 339 -3.01 32.66 11.41
N HIS A 340 -3.08 32.54 10.10
CA HIS A 340 -2.38 31.48 9.36
C HIS A 340 -1.13 32.04 8.70
N TYR A 341 -0.08 31.23 8.66
CA TYR A 341 1.16 31.58 7.99
C TYR A 341 0.91 31.95 6.52
N ALA A 342 1.54 33.04 6.09
CA ALA A 342 1.38 33.63 4.76
C ALA A 342 -0.07 33.95 4.34
N GLY A 343 -1.01 34.07 5.29
CA GLY A 343 -2.42 34.34 4.98
C GLY A 343 -3.13 33.21 4.23
N LEU A 344 -2.56 32.00 4.23
CA LEU A 344 -3.12 30.85 3.54
C LEU A 344 -4.40 30.36 4.24
N ASN A 345 -5.37 29.90 3.46
CA ASN A 345 -6.60 29.32 3.99
C ASN A 345 -6.45 27.79 4.13
N PRO A 346 -6.41 27.22 5.35
CA PRO A 346 -6.26 25.78 5.54
C PRO A 346 -7.38 24.96 4.90
N LYS A 347 -8.61 25.49 4.88
CA LYS A 347 -9.75 24.81 4.26
C LYS A 347 -9.53 24.64 2.77
N ALA A 348 -9.13 25.71 2.09
CA ALA A 348 -8.87 25.71 0.65
C ALA A 348 -7.67 24.83 0.29
N PHE A 349 -6.66 24.77 1.17
CA PHE A 349 -5.50 23.92 1.00
C PHE A 349 -5.85 22.42 0.98
N ARG A 350 -6.77 21.99 1.87
CA ARG A 350 -7.21 20.59 2.00
C ARG A 350 -8.29 20.14 1.03
N LEU A 351 -8.81 21.04 0.18
CA LEU A 351 -9.83 20.68 -0.82
C LEU A 351 -9.27 19.70 -1.85
N LEU A 352 -10.11 18.73 -2.22
CA LEU A 352 -9.84 17.78 -3.29
C LEU A 352 -9.47 18.50 -4.60
N ARG A 353 -8.41 18.03 -5.25
CA ARG A 353 -7.93 18.56 -6.54
C ARG A 353 -7.95 17.46 -7.57
N TRP A 354 -8.90 17.49 -8.48
CA TRP A 354 -8.87 16.60 -9.64
C TRP A 354 -8.72 17.42 -10.92
N LYS A 355 -7.76 17.01 -11.77
CA LYS A 355 -7.56 17.62 -13.09
C LYS A 355 -8.81 17.52 -13.97
N HIS A 356 -9.54 16.41 -13.85
CA HIS A 356 -10.84 16.23 -14.48
C HIS A 356 -11.95 16.55 -13.48
N ARG A 357 -12.98 17.27 -13.94
CA ARG A 357 -14.15 17.53 -13.11
C ARG A 357 -15.06 16.29 -13.14
N PRO A 358 -15.13 15.50 -12.05
CA PRO A 358 -16.12 14.44 -11.94
C PRO A 358 -17.53 15.06 -11.83
N LEU A 359 -18.55 14.22 -11.92
CA LEU A 359 -19.90 14.57 -11.51
C LEU A 359 -20.11 14.44 -9.98
N ASP A 360 -19.15 13.84 -9.28
CA ASP A 360 -19.21 13.60 -7.84
C ASP A 360 -18.70 14.84 -7.07
N ASN A 361 -19.49 15.29 -6.09
CA ASN A 361 -19.10 16.39 -5.22
C ASN A 361 -18.05 15.95 -4.17
N PRO A 362 -17.13 16.83 -3.78
CA PRO A 362 -16.31 16.63 -2.59
C PRO A 362 -17.17 16.39 -1.34
N GLN A 363 -16.75 15.44 -0.52
CA GLN A 363 -17.44 14.97 0.68
C GLN A 363 -16.89 15.62 1.96
N HIS A 364 -15.60 15.97 2.01
CA HIS A 364 -14.96 16.67 3.14
C HIS A 364 -15.13 15.99 4.50
N HIS A 365 -15.19 14.65 4.52
CA HIS A 365 -15.35 13.87 5.75
C HIS A 365 -14.02 13.43 6.39
N ILE A 366 -12.95 14.21 6.21
CA ILE A 366 -11.66 14.01 6.88
C ILE A 366 -11.26 15.34 7.54
N LEU A 367 -10.87 15.26 8.82
CA LEU A 367 -10.45 16.41 9.60
C LEU A 367 -8.94 16.63 9.47
N ASP A 368 -8.53 17.90 9.53
CA ASP A 368 -7.14 18.30 9.57
C ASP A 368 -6.65 18.33 11.02
N PHE A 369 -5.96 17.28 11.43
CA PHE A 369 -5.44 17.17 12.79
C PHE A 369 -4.35 18.21 13.08
N GLU A 370 -3.55 18.64 12.09
CA GLU A 370 -2.52 19.67 12.28
C GLU A 370 -3.13 21.03 12.57
N LEU A 371 -4.31 21.32 12.01
CA LEU A 371 -5.06 22.51 12.37
C LEU A 371 -5.70 22.37 13.75
N LEU A 372 -6.27 21.21 14.07
CA LEU A 372 -6.90 20.95 15.37
C LEU A 372 -5.90 20.99 16.53
N SER A 373 -4.66 20.51 16.34
CA SER A 373 -3.62 20.53 17.37
C SER A 373 -3.23 21.97 17.79
N LYS A 374 -3.45 22.96 16.93
CA LYS A 374 -3.29 24.38 17.29
C LYS A 374 -4.24 24.82 18.40
N PHE A 375 -5.39 24.15 18.58
CA PHE A 375 -6.30 24.43 19.69
C PHE A 375 -5.63 24.24 21.06
N VAL A 376 -4.73 23.27 21.18
CA VAL A 376 -3.97 23.00 22.42
C VAL A 376 -3.05 24.16 22.79
N HIS A 377 -2.56 24.88 21.78
CA HIS A 377 -1.62 25.99 21.93
C HIS A 377 -2.30 27.33 22.26
N LEU A 378 -3.63 27.41 22.18
CA LEU A 378 -4.39 28.63 22.46
C LEU A 378 -4.46 28.95 23.96
N GLY A 379 -4.51 30.25 24.26
CA GLY A 379 -4.74 30.73 25.63
C GLY A 379 -6.08 30.25 26.19
N ALA A 380 -6.23 30.21 27.52
CA ALA A 380 -7.48 29.75 28.15
C ALA A 380 -8.71 30.58 27.73
N VAL A 381 -8.54 31.89 27.55
CA VAL A 381 -9.59 32.81 27.10
C VAL A 381 -9.98 32.51 25.65
N GLU A 382 -9.00 32.39 24.75
CA GLU A 382 -9.21 32.08 23.33
C GLU A 382 -9.89 30.72 23.13
N ARG A 383 -9.45 29.69 23.87
CA ARG A 383 -10.10 28.37 23.84
C ARG A 383 -11.57 28.47 24.22
N LEU A 384 -11.88 29.25 25.26
CA LEU A 384 -13.25 29.45 25.71
C LEU A 384 -14.09 30.25 24.71
N GLU A 385 -13.51 31.22 24.00
CA GLU A 385 -14.21 31.93 22.93
C GLU A 385 -14.53 31.04 21.73
N VAL A 386 -13.58 30.21 21.30
CA VAL A 386 -13.77 29.23 20.22
C VAL A 386 -14.87 28.24 20.60
N THR A 387 -14.81 27.66 21.80
CA THR A 387 -15.74 26.59 22.18
C THR A 387 -17.12 27.12 22.56
N ARG A 388 -17.23 28.36 23.06
CA ARG A 388 -18.53 29.01 23.35
C ARG A 388 -19.39 29.14 22.10
N LYS A 389 -18.79 29.45 20.95
CA LYS A 389 -19.49 29.52 19.65
C LYS A 389 -19.96 28.15 19.16
N VAL A 390 -19.25 27.08 19.53
CA VAL A 390 -19.56 25.70 19.15
C VAL A 390 -20.56 25.05 20.13
N GLY A 391 -20.65 25.55 21.37
CA GLY A 391 -21.52 24.99 22.42
C GLY A 391 -20.92 23.78 23.15
N VAL A 392 -19.59 23.67 23.21
CA VAL A 392 -18.87 22.56 23.86
C VAL A 392 -17.90 23.11 24.91
N SER A 393 -17.54 22.32 25.93
CA SER A 393 -16.53 22.72 26.90
C SER A 393 -15.11 22.57 26.33
N PRO A 394 -14.15 23.46 26.67
CA PRO A 394 -12.76 23.27 26.28
C PRO A 394 -12.17 21.94 26.75
N ALA A 395 -12.53 21.49 27.95
CA ALA A 395 -12.09 20.21 28.51
C ALA A 395 -12.49 19.04 27.59
N GLN A 396 -13.75 19.00 27.12
CA GLN A 396 -14.20 17.93 26.23
C GLN A 396 -13.41 17.86 24.92
N ILE A 397 -13.05 19.01 24.35
CA ILE A 397 -12.24 19.05 23.12
C ILE A 397 -10.82 18.57 23.39
N LEU A 398 -10.22 18.94 24.53
CA LEU A 398 -8.91 18.45 24.92
C LEU A 398 -8.93 16.93 25.18
N ASP A 399 -9.97 16.42 25.83
CA ASP A 399 -10.16 14.99 26.05
C ASP A 399 -10.28 14.23 24.73
N ASP A 400 -11.04 14.78 23.76
CA ASP A 400 -11.19 14.18 22.43
C ASP A 400 -9.85 14.12 21.67
N LEU A 401 -9.06 15.20 21.71
CA LEU A 401 -7.75 15.27 21.07
C LEU A 401 -6.75 14.32 21.76
N MET A 402 -6.77 14.26 23.09
CA MET A 402 -5.94 13.36 23.86
C MET A 402 -6.30 11.89 23.59
N GLU A 403 -7.58 11.54 23.48
CA GLU A 403 -8.00 10.17 23.12
C GLU A 403 -7.45 9.78 21.73
N ILE A 404 -7.42 10.70 20.77
CA ILE A 404 -6.85 10.49 19.44
C ILE A 404 -5.32 10.26 19.51
N GLU A 405 -4.60 11.12 20.23
CA GLU A 405 -3.14 10.98 20.39
C GLU A 405 -2.77 9.68 21.12
N THR A 406 -3.45 9.36 22.21
CA THR A 406 -3.24 8.11 22.95
C THR A 406 -3.54 6.89 22.08
N ALA A 407 -4.64 6.92 21.31
CA ALA A 407 -5.02 5.83 20.42
C ALA A 407 -3.98 5.59 19.30
N THR A 408 -3.26 6.64 18.90
CA THR A 408 -2.28 6.63 17.82
C THR A 408 -0.83 6.60 18.31
N SER A 409 -0.60 6.53 19.63
CA SER A 409 0.72 6.40 20.25
C SER A 409 1.35 5.05 19.93
N HIS A 410 1.86 4.91 18.71
CA HIS A 410 2.57 3.75 18.19
C HIS A 410 3.94 4.19 17.70
N PHE A 411 4.93 3.31 17.91
CA PHE A 411 6.35 3.45 17.59
C PHE A 411 7.13 4.38 18.52
#